data_AF-A0A8T4JMU9-F1
#
_entry.id   AF-A0A8T4JMU9-F1
#
_cell.length_a   1.000
_cell.length_b   1.000
_cell.length_c   1.000
_cell.angle_alpha   90.00
_cell.angle_beta   90.00
_cell.angle_gamma   90.00
#
_symmetry.space_group_name_H-M   'P 1'
#
loop_
_entity.id
_entity.type
_entity.pdbx_description
1 polymer ?
#
loop_
_entity_poly.entity_id
_entity_poly.type
_entity_poly.pdbx_seq_one_letter_code
_entity_poly.pdbx_strand_id
1 'polypeptide(L)' 'MATRNLIRYEFFVIVGLLMVFGTLIKLLKIIDFSSDWFWFLAGVGLIVEGVISLVKQKKFERKYKIIERI' A
#
# COMPACT_ATOMS: atom_id res chain seq x y z
N MET A 1 4.76 20.77 -7.99
CA MET A 1 3.62 19.81 -7.99
C MET A 1 4.13 18.36 -8.06
N ALA A 2 5.04 17.96 -7.17
CA ALA A 2 5.69 16.62 -7.19
C ALA A 2 5.59 15.88 -5.84
N THR A 3 5.31 16.58 -4.75
CA THR A 3 5.35 16.07 -3.37
C THR A 3 4.22 15.10 -3.01
N ARG A 4 3.05 15.19 -3.66
CA ARG A 4 1.92 14.28 -3.35
C ARG A 4 2.13 12.83 -3.83
N ASN A 5 3.06 12.59 -4.75
CA ASN A 5 3.25 11.26 -5.34
C ASN A 5 4.33 10.43 -4.61
N LEU A 6 5.22 11.08 -3.84
CA LEU A 6 6.27 10.42 -3.04
C LEU A 6 5.72 9.73 -1.79
N ILE A 7 4.80 10.41 -1.07
CA ILE A 7 4.22 9.96 0.20
C ILE A 7 3.55 8.57 0.09
N ARG A 8 2.99 8.20 -1.08
CA ARG A 8 2.36 6.88 -1.30
C ARG A 8 3.38 5.74 -1.34
N TYR A 9 4.46 5.92 -2.10
CA TYR A 9 5.46 4.88 -2.22
C TYR A 9 6.21 4.69 -0.90
N GLU A 10 6.46 5.78 -0.17
CA GLU A 10 7.06 5.70 1.16
C GLU A 10 6.23 4.85 2.11
N PHE A 11 4.91 5.02 2.16
CA PHE A 11 4.07 4.25 3.08
C PHE A 11 4.04 2.76 2.72
N PHE A 12 3.92 2.43 1.43
CA PHE A 12 3.96 1.03 0.98
C PHE A 12 5.33 0.37 1.26
N VAL A 13 6.41 1.10 1.01
CA VAL A 13 7.78 0.64 1.27
C VAL A 13 8.00 0.45 2.77
N ILE A 14 7.52 1.36 3.62
CA ILE A 14 7.62 1.25 5.08
C ILE A 14 6.83 0.04 5.58
N VAL A 15 5.59 -0.16 5.13
CA VAL A 15 4.78 -1.33 5.51
C VAL A 15 5.45 -2.62 5.05
N GLY A 16 6.01 -2.65 3.83
CA GLY A 16 6.78 -3.78 3.31
C GLY A 16 8.05 -4.07 4.11
N LEU A 17 8.79 -3.04 4.53
CA LEU A 17 9.97 -3.17 5.38
C LEU A 17 9.62 -3.68 6.78
N LEU A 18 8.57 -3.12 7.39
CA LEU A 18 8.03 -3.61 8.66
C LEU A 18 7.64 -5.09 8.55
N MET A 19 7.04 -5.47 7.42
CA MET A 19 6.65 -6.84 7.14
C MET A 19 7.86 -7.79 7.08
N VAL A 20 8.89 -7.42 6.33
CA VAL A 20 10.11 -8.23 6.18
C VAL A 20 10.85 -8.34 7.51
N PHE A 21 11.09 -7.23 8.21
CA PHE A 21 11.81 -7.27 9.47
C PHE A 21 11.03 -7.97 10.58
N GLY A 22 9.72 -7.75 10.67
CA GLY A 22 8.89 -8.44 11.65
C GLY A 22 8.86 -9.95 11.41
N THR A 23 8.64 -10.41 10.17
CA THR A 23 8.73 -11.85 9.89
C THR A 23 10.10 -12.43 10.22
N LEU A 24 11.19 -11.71 9.93
CA LEU A 24 12.55 -12.16 10.25
C LEU A 24 12.76 -12.31 11.76
N ILE A 25 12.33 -11.33 12.56
CA ILE A 25 12.42 -11.33 14.03
C ILE A 25 11.63 -12.52 14.61
N LYS A 26 10.45 -12.81 14.05
CA LYS A 26 9.65 -13.98 14.44
C LYS A 26 10.36 -15.29 14.14
N LEU A 27 10.91 -15.43 12.93
CA LEU A 27 11.62 -16.65 12.52
C LEU A 27 12.87 -16.92 13.35
N LEU A 28 13.55 -15.85 13.80
CA LEU A 28 14.66 -15.92 14.74
C LEU A 28 14.23 -16.25 16.19
N LYS A 29 12.92 -16.45 16.43
CA LYS A 29 12.32 -16.72 17.76
C LYS A 29 12.66 -15.65 18.82
N ILE A 30 12.98 -14.44 18.39
CA ILE A 30 13.33 -13.34 19.31
C ILE A 30 12.06 -12.84 20.02
N ILE A 31 10.92 -12.82 19.33
CA ILE A 31 9.62 -12.43 19.88
C ILE A 31 8.55 -13.36 19.30
N ASP A 32 7.69 -13.89 20.16
CA ASP A 32 6.59 -14.77 19.76
C ASP A 32 5.29 -13.95 19.65
N PHE A 33 4.91 -13.62 18.41
CA PHE A 33 3.68 -12.90 18.09
C PHE A 33 2.88 -13.67 17.06
N SER A 34 1.54 -13.58 17.10
CA SER A 34 0.69 -14.31 16.17
C SER A 34 0.95 -13.89 14.71
N SER A 35 1.10 -14.90 13.83
CA SER A 35 1.25 -14.66 12.39
C SER A 35 0.02 -13.98 11.80
N ASP A 36 -1.15 -14.25 12.38
CA ASP A 36 -2.44 -13.78 11.85
C ASP A 36 -2.54 -12.26 11.89
N TRP A 37 -2.00 -11.65 12.96
CA TRP A 37 -1.94 -10.20 13.10
C TRP A 37 -1.05 -9.57 12.02
N PHE A 38 0.03 -10.26 11.66
CA PHE A 38 0.99 -9.82 10.68
C PHE A 38 0.43 -9.86 9.25
N TRP A 39 -0.22 -10.98 8.91
CA TRP A 39 -0.94 -11.14 7.64
C TRP A 39 -2.14 -10.19 7.51
N PHE A 40 -2.83 -9.91 8.62
CA PHE A 40 -3.88 -8.91 8.64
C PHE A 40 -3.36 -7.52 8.28
N LEU A 41 -2.23 -7.09 8.86
CA LEU A 41 -1.60 -5.80 8.55
C LEU A 41 -1.20 -5.71 7.06
N ALA A 42 -0.69 -6.80 6.50
CA ALA A 42 -0.36 -6.94 5.08
C ALA A 42 -1.59 -6.72 4.19
N GLY A 43 -2.68 -7.41 4.51
CA GLY A 43 -3.94 -7.34 3.78
C GLY A 43 -4.52 -5.92 3.80
N VAL A 44 -4.50 -5.27 4.96
CA VAL A 44 -4.95 -3.87 5.09
C VAL A 44 -4.09 -2.93 4.23
N GLY A 45 -2.76 -3.07 4.27
CA GLY A 45 -1.86 -2.27 3.43
C GLY A 45 -2.15 -2.42 1.93
N LEU A 46 -2.37 -3.65 1.47
CA LEU A 46 -2.72 -3.93 0.07
C LEU A 46 -4.08 -3.35 -0.32
N ILE A 47 -5.09 -3.48 0.54
CA ILE A 47 -6.43 -2.92 0.27
C ILE A 47 -6.36 -1.40 0.17
N VAL A 48 -5.66 -0.73 1.09
CA VAL A 48 -5.52 0.73 1.08
C VAL A 48 -4.86 1.20 -0.21
N GLU A 49 -3.73 0.60 -0.60
CA GLU A 49 -3.07 0.95 -1.86
C GLU A 49 -3.92 0.64 -3.09
N GLY A 50 -4.63 -0.49 -3.08
CA GLY A 50 -5.57 -0.87 -4.13
C GLY A 50 -6.70 0.16 -4.30
N VAL A 51 -7.33 0.58 -3.20
CA VAL A 51 -8.39 1.60 -3.19
C VAL A 51 -7.86 2.94 -3.69
N ILE A 52 -6.70 3.38 -3.21
CA ILE A 52 -6.10 4.64 -3.66
C ILE A 52 -5.82 4.61 -5.17
N SER A 53 -5.31 3.48 -5.68
CA SER A 53 -5.07 3.28 -7.11
C SER A 53 -6.37 3.35 -7.93
N LEU A 54 -7.42 2.67 -7.47
CA LEU A 54 -8.74 2.68 -8.13
C LEU A 54 -9.38 4.07 -8.14
N VAL A 55 -9.31 4.82 -7.03
CA VAL A 55 -9.81 6.20 -6.95
C VAL A 55 -9.04 7.10 -7.92
N LYS A 56 -7.72 6.93 -8.02
CA LYS A 56 -6.88 7.69 -8.96
C LYS A 56 -7.20 7.35 -10.41
N GLN A 57 -7.38 6.07 -10.74
CA GLN A 57 -7.82 5.64 -12.08
C GLN A 57 -9.19 6.23 -12.43
N LYS A 58 -10.21 6.09 -11.57
CA LYS A 58 -11.54 6.69 -11.81
C LYS A 58 -11.49 8.20 -12.02
N LYS A 59 -10.66 8.91 -11.24
CA LYS A 59 -10.47 10.36 -11.41
C LYS A 59 -9.79 10.70 -12.74
N PHE A 60 -8.82 9.89 -13.17
CA PHE A 60 -8.16 10.05 -14.46
C PHE A 60 -9.14 9.77 -15.61
N GLU A 61 -9.84 8.64 -15.60
CA GLU A 61 -10.85 8.31 -16.61
C GLU A 61 -11.90 9.43 -16.74
N ARG A 62 -12.43 9.94 -15.62
CA ARG A 62 -13.41 11.04 -15.67
C ARG A 62 -12.83 12.33 -16.26
N LYS A 63 -11.54 12.59 -16.13
CA LYS A 63 -10.88 13.80 -16.67
C LYS A 63 -10.57 13.68 -18.16
N TYR A 64 -10.13 12.50 -18.62
CA TYR A 64 -9.65 12.31 -20.00
C TYR A 64 -10.72 11.77 -20.97
N LYS A 65 -11.73 11.05 -20.48
CA LYS A 65 -12.87 10.59 -21.30
C LYS A 65 -13.75 11.73 -21.84
N ILE A 66 -13.58 12.95 -21.30
CA ILE A 66 -14.25 14.18 -21.77
C ILE A 66 -13.54 14.76 -23.00
N ILE A 67 -12.24 14.49 -23.19
CA ILE A 67 -11.42 15.13 -24.23
C ILE A 67 -11.53 14.40 -25.58
N GLU A 68 -11.83 13.10 -25.57
CA GLU A 68 -12.04 12.29 -26.80
C GLU A 68 -13.39 12.51 -27.49
N ARG A 69 -14.31 13.30 -26.91
CA ARG A 69 -15.64 13.57 -27.48
C ARG A 69 -15.73 14.87 -28.30
N ILE A 70 -14.60 15.48 -28.66
CA ILE A 70 -14.56 16.70 -29.49
C ILE A 70 -13.92 16.35 -30.83
#